data_AF-F0R0F4-F1
#
_entry.id   AF-F0R0F4-F1
#
_cell.length_a   1.000
_cell.length_b   1.000
_cell.length_c   1.000
_cell.angle_alpha   90.00
_cell.angle_beta   90.00
_cell.angle_gamma   90.00
#
_symmetry.space_group_name_H-M   'P 1'
#
loop_
_entity.id
_entity.type
_entity.pdbx_description
1 polymer ?
#
loop_
_entity_poly.entity_id
_entity_poly.type
_entity_poly.pdbx_seq_one_letter_code
_entity_poly.pdbx_strand_id
1 'polypeptide(L)'
;MLDLSVIILTYNEEMHIRRCLENVVPIAKDVFIIDSFSTDATLDIAKEFANVHILQNKWENNYARQFNWGLEHANVTTRWVLRLDADEYLLPELVQELQEKLPSLPDDVTGIIFNRRHIFMDKWMKRGIYPVKLLRVFRYGKGMCEQRLMDEHIQLTEGRAVEFEHDFCDHNLNNLSWFCHKHVNYAIREAVDLLDIELDLTGAAETDENKQISTQAKAKRMKKHQYAKQPLFWRSFAYFCYRYFLKGACLDGKVGFIWTFLQGWWYRTLVDAKIYEIKKACGNDKEKIRGYLKEVYNIQL
;
A
#
# COMPACT_ATOMS: atom_id res chain seq x y z
N MET A 1 -9.19 -25.76 -6.13
CA MET A 1 -8.41 -24.64 -5.55
C MET A 1 -7.16 -24.45 -6.38
N LEU A 2 -6.75 -23.20 -6.56
CA LEU A 2 -5.51 -22.85 -7.25
C LEU A 2 -4.31 -23.17 -6.37
N ASP A 3 -3.15 -23.36 -7.00
CA ASP A 3 -1.87 -23.48 -6.29
C ASP A 3 -1.41 -22.09 -5.80
N LEU A 4 -2.21 -21.53 -4.90
CA LEU A 4 -2.17 -20.15 -4.44
C LEU A 4 -2.38 -20.10 -2.93
N SER A 5 -1.46 -19.44 -2.22
CA SER A 5 -1.65 -19.03 -0.84
C SER A 5 -1.96 -17.53 -0.79
N VAL A 6 -2.82 -17.12 0.13
CA VAL A 6 -3.11 -15.69 0.36
C VAL A 6 -2.54 -15.29 1.70
N ILE A 7 -1.84 -14.15 1.77
CA ILE A 7 -1.35 -13.58 3.03
C ILE A 7 -2.09 -12.27 3.28
N ILE A 8 -2.75 -12.19 4.43
CA ILE A 8 -3.53 -11.03 4.87
C ILE A 8 -2.99 -10.57 6.22
N LEU A 9 -2.64 -9.28 6.33
CA LEU A 9 -2.28 -8.66 7.60
C LEU A 9 -3.54 -8.14 8.29
N THR A 10 -3.66 -8.37 9.60
CA THR A 10 -4.83 -7.90 10.38
C THR A 10 -4.44 -7.20 11.67
N TYR A 11 -5.23 -6.19 12.03
CA TYR A 11 -5.31 -5.61 13.38
C TYR A 11 -6.67 -4.93 13.54
N ASN A 12 -7.58 -5.56 14.28
CA ASN A 12 -8.95 -5.11 14.48
C ASN A 12 -9.71 -4.82 13.16
N GLU A 13 -9.86 -5.86 12.35
CA GLU A 13 -10.48 -5.84 11.01
C GLU A 13 -11.82 -6.59 10.97
N GLU A 14 -12.55 -6.70 12.10
CA GLU A 14 -13.81 -7.45 12.17
C GLU A 14 -14.87 -6.97 11.15
N MET A 15 -14.82 -5.69 10.80
CA MET A 15 -15.72 -5.04 9.85
C MET A 15 -15.49 -5.52 8.41
N HIS A 16 -14.27 -5.97 8.06
CA HIS A 16 -13.88 -6.25 6.67
C HIS A 16 -13.51 -7.70 6.44
N ILE A 17 -12.90 -8.36 7.42
CA ILE A 17 -12.23 -9.65 7.25
C ILE A 17 -13.14 -10.75 6.70
N ARG A 18 -14.42 -10.78 7.10
CA ARG A 18 -15.39 -11.78 6.58
C ARG A 18 -15.52 -11.70 5.06
N ARG A 19 -15.76 -10.49 4.52
CA ARG A 19 -15.93 -10.27 3.08
C ARG A 19 -14.66 -10.63 2.31
N CYS A 20 -13.50 -10.29 2.86
CA CYS A 20 -12.21 -10.64 2.27
C CYS A 20 -12.04 -12.17 2.21
N LEU A 21 -12.29 -12.87 3.32
CA LEU A 21 -12.16 -14.33 3.39
C LEU A 21 -13.16 -15.06 2.49
N GLU A 22 -14.44 -14.68 2.50
CA GLU A 22 -15.46 -15.24 1.61
C GLU A 22 -15.10 -15.09 0.13
N ASN A 23 -14.33 -14.05 -0.22
CA ASN A 23 -13.87 -13.81 -1.59
C ASN A 23 -12.70 -14.71 -2.01
N VAL A 24 -11.73 -14.97 -1.12
CA VAL A 24 -10.48 -15.66 -1.49
C VAL A 24 -10.41 -17.13 -1.06
N VAL A 25 -11.11 -17.53 0.01
CA VAL A 25 -11.15 -18.91 0.49
C VAL A 25 -11.57 -19.92 -0.58
N PRO A 26 -12.58 -19.65 -1.44
CA PRO A 26 -12.99 -20.60 -2.47
C PRO A 26 -11.93 -20.91 -3.53
N ILE A 27 -10.94 -20.01 -3.72
CA ILE A 27 -9.94 -20.14 -4.78
C ILE A 27 -8.54 -20.46 -4.28
N ALA A 28 -8.19 -20.08 -3.05
CA ALA A 28 -6.89 -20.30 -2.45
C ALA A 28 -6.78 -21.70 -1.83
N LYS A 29 -5.62 -22.33 -1.95
CA LYS A 29 -5.34 -23.58 -1.22
C LYS A 29 -5.25 -23.32 0.28
N ASP A 30 -4.51 -22.28 0.66
CA ASP A 30 -4.29 -21.86 2.04
C ASP A 30 -4.40 -20.33 2.16
N VAL A 31 -5.00 -19.84 3.24
CA VAL A 31 -5.03 -18.42 3.58
C VAL A 31 -4.33 -18.24 4.93
N PHE A 32 -3.35 -17.36 5.00
CA PHE A 32 -2.58 -17.06 6.19
C PHE A 32 -2.94 -15.66 6.70
N ILE A 33 -3.55 -15.61 7.88
CA ILE A 33 -3.77 -14.38 8.63
C ILE A 33 -2.53 -14.12 9.48
N ILE A 34 -1.88 -12.97 9.27
CA ILE A 34 -0.77 -12.49 10.10
C ILE A 34 -1.31 -11.37 11.00
N ASP A 35 -1.77 -11.78 12.17
CA ASP A 35 -2.49 -10.93 13.08
C ASP A 35 -1.57 -10.21 14.08
N SER A 36 -1.84 -8.92 14.29
CA SER A 36 -1.08 -8.07 15.22
C SER A 36 -1.70 -8.01 16.61
N PHE A 37 -2.23 -9.15 17.09
CA PHE A 37 -2.97 -9.28 18.35
C PHE A 37 -4.26 -8.45 18.38
N SER A 38 -5.15 -8.73 17.42
CA SER A 38 -6.50 -8.15 17.40
C SER A 38 -7.25 -8.48 18.69
N THR A 39 -8.04 -7.52 19.16
CA THR A 39 -8.85 -7.61 20.37
C THR A 39 -10.35 -7.66 20.09
N ASP A 40 -10.73 -7.47 18.84
CA ASP A 40 -12.11 -7.54 18.35
C ASP A 40 -12.43 -8.96 17.79
N ALA A 41 -13.56 -9.11 17.09
CA ALA A 41 -13.98 -10.42 16.56
C ALA A 41 -13.17 -10.91 15.34
N THR A 42 -12.11 -10.22 14.90
CA THR A 42 -11.33 -10.56 13.69
C THR A 42 -10.90 -12.01 13.65
N LEU A 43 -10.27 -12.49 14.73
CA LEU A 43 -9.74 -13.85 14.79
C LEU A 43 -10.84 -14.90 14.90
N ASP A 44 -11.96 -14.57 15.54
CA ASP A 44 -13.07 -15.50 15.68
C ASP A 44 -13.78 -15.71 14.36
N ILE A 45 -13.96 -14.64 13.57
CA ILE A 45 -14.44 -14.73 12.18
C ILE A 45 -13.48 -15.57 11.33
N ALA A 46 -12.16 -15.34 11.44
CA ALA A 46 -11.17 -16.05 10.65
C ALA A 46 -11.18 -17.58 10.91
N LYS A 47 -11.43 -18.01 12.16
CA LYS A 47 -11.51 -19.43 12.56
C LYS A 47 -12.70 -20.19 11.97
N GLU A 48 -13.70 -19.48 11.43
CA GLU A 48 -14.86 -20.13 10.79
C GLU A 48 -14.51 -20.84 9.48
N PHE A 49 -13.36 -20.52 8.87
CA PHE A 49 -12.95 -21.01 7.56
C PHE A 49 -11.90 -22.13 7.67
N ALA A 50 -12.14 -23.26 7.01
CA ALA A 50 -11.36 -24.47 7.18
C ALA A 50 -9.91 -24.41 6.67
N ASN A 51 -9.61 -23.59 5.67
CA ASN A 51 -8.28 -23.41 5.08
C ASN A 51 -7.62 -22.07 5.47
N VAL A 52 -8.09 -21.46 6.57
CA VAL A 52 -7.49 -20.26 7.15
C VAL A 52 -6.58 -20.66 8.32
N HIS A 53 -5.33 -20.23 8.25
CA HIS A 53 -4.31 -20.44 9.27
C HIS A 53 -3.96 -19.10 9.90
N ILE A 54 -3.97 -19.02 11.23
CA ILE A 54 -3.69 -17.79 11.97
C ILE A 54 -2.30 -17.87 12.57
N LEU A 55 -1.47 -16.88 12.25
CA LEU A 55 -0.19 -16.63 12.88
C LEU A 55 -0.25 -15.26 13.54
N GLN A 56 0.40 -15.11 14.69
CA GLN A 56 0.45 -13.83 15.39
C GLN A 56 1.88 -13.31 15.46
N ASN A 57 2.05 -12.04 15.09
CA ASN A 57 3.32 -11.33 15.22
C ASN A 57 3.08 -9.89 15.67
N LYS A 58 3.89 -9.41 16.61
CA LYS A 58 3.71 -8.08 17.17
C LYS A 58 4.00 -7.02 16.11
N TRP A 59 3.13 -6.01 16.03
CA TRP A 59 3.32 -4.90 15.09
C TRP A 59 4.55 -4.05 15.45
N GLU A 60 5.48 -3.93 14.50
CA GLU A 60 6.72 -3.15 14.64
C GLU A 60 6.69 -1.84 13.84
N ASN A 61 5.51 -1.26 13.60
CA ASN A 61 5.35 -0.01 12.84
C ASN A 61 5.84 -0.06 11.38
N ASN A 62 5.99 -1.25 10.78
CA ASN A 62 6.43 -1.41 9.40
C ASN A 62 5.67 -2.54 8.68
N TYR A 63 4.95 -2.21 7.60
CA TYR A 63 4.12 -3.19 6.88
C TYR A 63 4.98 -4.22 6.15
N ALA A 64 6.10 -3.79 5.55
CA ALA A 64 6.99 -4.72 4.87
C ALA A 64 7.59 -5.76 5.82
N ARG A 65 8.00 -5.36 7.03
CA ARG A 65 8.51 -6.29 8.05
C ARG A 65 7.43 -7.29 8.48
N GLN A 66 6.21 -6.82 8.72
CA GLN A 66 5.10 -7.71 9.08
C GLN A 66 4.76 -8.69 7.95
N PHE A 67 4.72 -8.23 6.70
CA PHE A 67 4.43 -9.08 5.54
C PHE A 67 5.55 -10.09 5.27
N ASN A 68 6.81 -9.67 5.33
CA ASN A 68 7.95 -10.57 5.13
C ASN A 68 8.06 -11.59 6.26
N TRP A 69 7.79 -11.19 7.51
CA TRP A 69 7.65 -12.14 8.62
C TRP A 69 6.59 -13.19 8.29
N GLY A 70 5.44 -12.77 7.75
CA GLY A 70 4.40 -13.66 7.25
C GLY A 70 4.91 -14.63 6.19
N LEU A 71 5.66 -14.16 5.18
CA LEU A 71 6.24 -15.01 4.14
C LEU A 71 7.23 -16.06 4.67
N GLU A 72 7.99 -15.71 5.71
CA GLU A 72 9.01 -16.56 6.32
C GLU A 72 8.40 -17.61 7.26
N HIS A 73 7.34 -17.25 8.00
CA HIS A 73 6.78 -18.08 9.07
C HIS A 73 5.50 -18.82 8.65
N ALA A 74 4.77 -18.32 7.65
CA ALA A 74 3.67 -19.07 7.06
C ALA A 74 4.23 -20.29 6.32
N ASN A 75 3.64 -21.46 6.59
CA ASN A 75 4.00 -22.70 5.91
C ASN A 75 3.42 -22.74 4.49
N VAL A 76 3.85 -21.80 3.63
CA VAL A 76 3.41 -21.67 2.25
C VAL A 76 3.94 -22.87 1.45
N THR A 77 3.02 -23.71 0.98
CA THR A 77 3.35 -24.88 0.15
C THR A 77 2.99 -24.69 -1.32
N THR A 78 2.49 -23.50 -1.68
CA THR A 78 1.98 -23.21 -3.01
C THR A 78 2.99 -22.51 -3.88
N ARG A 79 2.86 -22.67 -5.20
CA ARG A 79 3.71 -21.95 -6.17
C ARG A 79 3.49 -20.44 -6.12
N TRP A 80 2.26 -19.99 -5.89
CA TRP A 80 1.91 -18.57 -5.90
C TRP A 80 1.50 -18.06 -4.52
N VAL A 81 1.81 -16.80 -4.26
CA VAL A 81 1.35 -16.03 -3.10
C VAL A 81 0.62 -14.77 -3.58
N LEU A 82 -0.57 -14.53 -3.05
CA LEU A 82 -1.32 -13.29 -3.17
C LEU A 82 -1.15 -12.48 -1.88
N ARG A 83 -0.65 -11.24 -2.00
CA ARG A 83 -0.79 -10.22 -0.96
C ARG A 83 -2.17 -9.57 -1.10
N LEU A 84 -2.95 -9.57 -0.03
CA LEU A 84 -4.23 -8.88 0.03
C LEU A 84 -4.42 -8.22 1.39
N ASP A 85 -4.96 -7.00 1.43
CA ASP A 85 -5.30 -6.34 2.70
C ASP A 85 -6.74 -6.73 3.13
N ALA A 86 -7.06 -6.65 4.42
CA ALA A 86 -8.33 -7.14 4.96
C ALA A 86 -9.57 -6.37 4.45
N ASP A 87 -9.39 -5.13 4.00
CA ASP A 87 -10.43 -4.29 3.38
C ASP A 87 -10.50 -4.43 1.86
N GLU A 88 -9.70 -5.33 1.28
CA GLU A 88 -9.64 -5.58 -0.15
C GLU A 88 -10.40 -6.87 -0.55
N TYR A 89 -10.89 -6.92 -1.80
CA TYR A 89 -11.51 -8.11 -2.38
C TYR A 89 -11.36 -8.12 -3.92
N LEU A 90 -11.27 -9.30 -4.50
CA LEU A 90 -11.15 -9.52 -5.94
C LEU A 90 -12.53 -9.42 -6.62
N LEU A 91 -12.60 -8.80 -7.80
CA LEU A 91 -13.83 -8.84 -8.58
C LEU A 91 -14.04 -10.23 -9.22
N PRO A 92 -15.29 -10.66 -9.48
CA PRO A 92 -15.58 -11.96 -10.08
C PRO A 92 -14.79 -12.23 -11.37
N GLU A 93 -14.61 -11.20 -12.21
CA GLU A 93 -13.87 -11.32 -13.47
C GLU A 93 -12.38 -11.56 -13.23
N LEU A 94 -11.79 -10.96 -12.19
CA LEU A 94 -10.40 -11.22 -11.80
C LEU A 94 -10.24 -12.61 -11.19
N VAL A 95 -11.23 -13.09 -10.44
CA VAL A 95 -11.24 -14.46 -9.92
C VAL A 95 -11.25 -15.47 -11.06
N GLN A 96 -12.09 -15.26 -12.08
CA GLN A 96 -12.13 -16.10 -13.27
C GLN A 96 -10.79 -16.06 -14.03
N GLU A 97 -10.23 -14.86 -14.25
CA GLU A 97 -8.95 -14.70 -14.94
C GLU A 97 -7.80 -15.40 -14.20
N LEU A 98 -7.78 -15.36 -12.86
CA LEU A 98 -6.85 -16.13 -12.05
C LEU A 98 -7.00 -17.63 -12.26
N GLN A 99 -8.23 -18.13 -12.31
CA GLN A 99 -8.48 -19.56 -12.51
C GLN A 99 -8.00 -20.04 -13.89
N GLU A 100 -8.19 -19.21 -14.91
CA GLU A 100 -7.82 -19.54 -16.30
C GLU A 100 -6.33 -19.37 -16.57
N LYS A 101 -5.74 -18.24 -16.18
CA LYS A 101 -4.38 -17.86 -16.58
C LYS A 101 -3.32 -18.38 -15.62
N LEU A 102 -3.55 -18.39 -14.30
CA LEU A 102 -2.51 -18.69 -13.31
C LEU A 102 -1.83 -20.07 -13.50
N PRO A 103 -2.54 -21.17 -13.83
CA PRO A 103 -1.92 -22.47 -14.04
C PRO A 103 -1.04 -22.56 -15.29
N SER A 104 -1.29 -21.72 -16.30
CA SER A 104 -0.65 -21.77 -17.62
C SER A 104 0.49 -20.76 -17.79
N LEU A 105 0.76 -19.92 -16.79
CA LEU A 105 1.84 -18.93 -16.86
C LEU A 105 3.22 -19.60 -16.96
N PRO A 106 4.09 -19.13 -17.88
CA PRO A 106 5.43 -19.68 -18.06
C PRO A 106 6.34 -19.38 -16.86
N ASP A 107 7.44 -20.13 -16.73
CA ASP A 107 8.33 -20.09 -15.56
C ASP A 107 9.08 -18.77 -15.35
N ASP A 108 9.28 -18.02 -16.44
CA ASP A 108 9.86 -16.67 -16.41
C ASP A 108 8.89 -15.62 -15.85
N VAL A 109 7.58 -15.92 -15.80
CA VAL A 109 6.57 -15.06 -15.17
C VAL A 109 6.50 -15.38 -13.69
N THR A 110 7.00 -14.45 -12.89
CA THR A 110 7.15 -14.59 -11.44
C THR A 110 6.27 -13.61 -10.67
N GLY A 111 5.58 -12.70 -11.36
CA GLY A 111 4.72 -11.69 -10.76
C GLY A 111 3.52 -11.31 -11.63
N ILE A 112 2.45 -10.88 -10.98
CA ILE A 112 1.20 -10.47 -11.60
C ILE A 112 0.71 -9.17 -10.98
N ILE A 113 0.46 -8.21 -11.86
CA ILE A 113 0.01 -6.86 -11.53
C ILE A 113 -1.49 -6.76 -11.77
N PHE A 114 -2.21 -6.26 -10.78
CA PHE A 114 -3.63 -5.95 -10.88
C PHE A 114 -3.86 -4.44 -10.86
N ASN A 115 -4.97 -4.00 -11.43
CA ASN A 115 -5.47 -2.65 -11.19
C ASN A 115 -6.31 -2.65 -9.91
N ARG A 116 -6.08 -1.65 -9.07
CA ARG A 116 -6.89 -1.40 -7.88
C ARG A 116 -7.97 -0.37 -8.16
N ARG A 117 -9.21 -0.74 -7.85
CA ARG A 117 -10.34 0.19 -7.72
C ARG A 117 -10.38 0.72 -6.30
N HIS A 118 -10.45 2.04 -6.15
CA HIS A 118 -10.76 2.65 -4.88
C HIS A 118 -12.27 2.83 -4.76
N ILE A 119 -12.88 2.16 -3.79
CA ILE A 119 -14.28 2.33 -3.42
C ILE A 119 -14.30 3.23 -2.18
N PHE A 120 -14.69 4.48 -2.38
CA PHE A 120 -14.75 5.49 -1.33
C PHE A 120 -16.19 5.94 -1.15
N MET A 121 -16.70 5.86 0.08
CA MET A 121 -18.12 6.12 0.39
C MET A 121 -19.06 5.33 -0.54
N ASP A 122 -18.79 4.02 -0.67
CA ASP A 122 -19.53 3.07 -1.51
C ASP A 122 -19.57 3.42 -3.01
N LYS A 123 -18.69 4.32 -3.45
CA LYS A 123 -18.56 4.71 -4.85
C LYS A 123 -17.16 4.42 -5.37
N TRP A 124 -17.10 3.74 -6.50
CA TRP A 124 -15.85 3.57 -7.23
C TRP A 124 -15.35 4.92 -7.79
N MET A 125 -14.15 5.32 -7.38
CA MET A 125 -13.42 6.46 -7.92
C MET A 125 -12.80 6.09 -9.26
N LYS A 126 -13.58 6.28 -10.33
CA LYS A 126 -13.22 5.93 -11.72
C LYS A 126 -12.18 6.86 -12.31
N ARG A 127 -12.13 8.10 -11.82
CA ARG A 127 -11.30 9.18 -12.37
C ARG A 127 -10.40 9.76 -11.29
N GLY A 128 -9.47 10.64 -11.66
CA GLY A 128 -8.54 11.26 -10.71
C GLY A 128 -7.40 10.38 -10.19
N ILE A 129 -7.65 9.08 -9.95
CA ILE A 129 -6.69 8.15 -9.34
C ILE A 129 -6.52 6.83 -10.10
N TYR A 130 -7.59 6.32 -10.72
CA TYR A 130 -7.57 5.07 -11.47
C TYR A 130 -6.87 5.23 -12.84
N PRO A 131 -6.14 4.21 -13.32
CA PRO A 131 -5.80 2.95 -12.65
C PRO A 131 -4.59 3.08 -11.71
N VAL A 132 -4.63 2.36 -10.58
CA VAL A 132 -3.48 2.15 -9.70
C VAL A 132 -3.01 0.71 -9.87
N LYS A 133 -1.83 0.53 -10.48
CA LYS A 133 -1.24 -0.79 -10.75
C LYS A 133 -0.39 -1.26 -9.60
N LEU A 134 -0.67 -2.47 -9.08
CA LEU A 134 0.02 -3.07 -7.94
C LEU A 134 0.39 -4.52 -8.24
N LEU A 135 1.66 -4.87 -7.98
CA LEU A 135 2.11 -6.26 -7.96
C LEU A 135 1.49 -6.95 -6.75
N ARG A 136 0.56 -7.87 -7.00
CA ARG A 136 -0.28 -8.50 -5.96
C ARG A 136 -0.03 -9.99 -5.83
N VAL A 137 0.19 -10.69 -6.94
CA VAL A 137 0.55 -12.11 -6.94
C VAL A 137 1.99 -12.27 -7.39
N PHE A 138 2.72 -13.17 -6.73
CA PHE A 138 4.09 -13.50 -7.08
C PHE A 138 4.38 -14.96 -6.75
N ARG A 139 5.39 -15.54 -7.40
CA ARG A 139 5.80 -16.91 -7.07
C ARG A 139 6.47 -16.94 -5.70
N TYR A 140 6.14 -17.93 -4.89
CA TYR A 140 6.76 -18.10 -3.57
C TYR A 140 8.28 -18.20 -3.71
N GLY A 141 9.01 -17.53 -2.81
CA GLY A 141 10.47 -17.40 -2.87
C GLY A 141 11.02 -16.42 -3.93
N LYS A 142 10.17 -15.89 -4.82
CA LYS A 142 10.58 -14.97 -5.90
C LYS A 142 10.08 -13.53 -5.74
N GLY A 143 9.48 -13.21 -4.59
CA GLY A 143 9.02 -11.87 -4.27
C GLY A 143 9.14 -11.56 -2.78
N MET A 144 9.43 -10.31 -2.46
CA MET A 144 9.49 -9.79 -1.09
C MET A 144 8.90 -8.39 -1.01
N CYS A 145 8.41 -7.98 0.16
CA CYS A 145 7.98 -6.61 0.39
C CYS A 145 9.21 -5.73 0.69
N GLU A 146 9.41 -4.67 -0.09
CA GLU A 146 10.54 -3.76 0.10
C GLU A 146 10.41 -3.02 1.44
N GLN A 147 11.46 -3.07 2.26
CA GLN A 147 11.50 -2.35 3.54
C GLN A 147 11.62 -0.84 3.31
N ARG A 148 10.48 -0.14 3.38
CA ARG A 148 10.37 1.32 3.38
C ARG A 148 9.50 1.80 4.53
N LEU A 149 9.57 3.09 4.86
CA LEU A 149 8.70 3.73 5.86
C LEU A 149 7.27 3.96 5.34
N MET A 150 7.13 4.15 4.03
CA MET A 150 5.86 4.38 3.35
C MET A 150 5.93 3.89 1.90
N ASP A 151 4.76 3.59 1.31
CA ASP A 151 4.61 3.11 -0.07
C ASP A 151 5.39 1.80 -0.32
N GLU A 152 5.23 0.79 0.54
CA GLU A 152 5.88 -0.51 0.39
C GLU A 152 5.27 -1.31 -0.77
N HIS A 153 6.14 -1.77 -1.68
CA HIS A 153 5.75 -2.56 -2.84
C HIS A 153 6.36 -3.97 -2.75
N ILE A 154 5.67 -4.94 -3.32
CA ILE A 154 6.31 -6.22 -3.63
C ILE A 154 7.35 -5.98 -4.73
N GLN A 155 8.55 -6.50 -4.53
CA GLN A 155 9.62 -6.56 -5.52
C GLN A 155 9.88 -8.01 -5.87
N LEU A 156 10.07 -8.28 -7.16
CA LEU A 156 10.49 -9.57 -7.66
C LEU A 156 12.01 -9.68 -7.56
N THR A 157 12.51 -10.80 -7.08
CA THR A 157 13.95 -11.08 -7.03
C THR A 157 14.48 -11.57 -8.38
N GLU A 158 13.62 -12.19 -9.19
CA GLU A 158 13.95 -12.68 -10.52
C GLU A 158 12.70 -12.78 -11.40
N GLY A 159 12.89 -12.98 -12.71
CA GLY A 159 11.83 -13.12 -13.70
C GLY A 159 11.14 -11.80 -14.05
N ARG A 160 9.97 -11.88 -14.69
CA ARG A 160 9.18 -10.72 -15.12
C ARG A 160 7.75 -10.76 -14.57
N ALA A 161 7.15 -9.57 -14.48
CA ALA A 161 5.74 -9.41 -14.18
C ALA A 161 4.90 -9.36 -15.46
N VAL A 162 3.65 -9.83 -15.36
CA VAL A 162 2.59 -9.59 -16.36
C VAL A 162 1.46 -8.79 -15.73
N GLU A 163 0.69 -8.11 -16.55
CA GLU A 163 -0.51 -7.40 -16.12
C GLU A 163 -1.73 -8.23 -16.45
N PHE A 164 -2.65 -8.35 -15.49
CA PHE A 164 -3.98 -8.92 -15.72
C PHE A 164 -4.97 -7.82 -16.07
N GLU A 165 -6.04 -8.20 -16.75
CA GLU A 165 -7.00 -7.27 -17.35
C GLU A 165 -8.05 -6.78 -16.35
N HIS A 166 -8.34 -7.61 -15.34
CA HIS A 166 -9.38 -7.33 -14.37
C HIS A 166 -8.85 -6.80 -13.03
N ASP A 167 -9.77 -6.27 -12.23
CA ASP A 167 -9.44 -5.42 -11.10
C ASP A 167 -9.79 -6.09 -9.76
N PHE A 168 -9.18 -5.59 -8.69
CA PHE A 168 -9.65 -5.81 -7.33
C PHE A 168 -10.05 -4.48 -6.70
N CYS A 169 -10.77 -4.55 -5.59
CA CYS A 169 -11.29 -3.39 -4.88
C CYS A 169 -10.58 -3.20 -3.54
N ASP A 170 -10.23 -1.96 -3.24
CA ASP A 170 -9.95 -1.43 -1.90
C ASP A 170 -11.21 -0.69 -1.47
N HIS A 171 -11.91 -1.24 -0.49
CA HIS A 171 -13.20 -0.74 -0.03
C HIS A 171 -13.25 -0.72 1.49
N ASN A 172 -12.64 0.31 2.06
CA ASN A 172 -12.69 0.53 3.48
C ASN A 172 -14.06 1.07 3.93
N LEU A 173 -14.75 0.32 4.79
CA LEU A 173 -16.06 0.64 5.36
C LEU A 173 -16.03 1.63 6.55
N ASN A 174 -14.83 2.03 7.01
CA ASN A 174 -14.73 3.02 8.07
C ASN A 174 -15.23 4.40 7.64
N ASN A 175 -15.63 5.20 8.63
CA ASN A 175 -16.15 6.55 8.39
C ASN A 175 -15.05 7.58 8.04
N LEU A 176 -15.48 8.80 7.69
CA LEU A 176 -14.58 9.90 7.33
C LEU A 176 -13.67 10.34 8.48
N SER A 177 -14.10 10.22 9.74
CA SER A 177 -13.26 10.58 10.89
C SER A 177 -12.06 9.65 10.99
N TRP A 178 -12.29 8.34 10.88
CA TRP A 178 -11.23 7.35 10.82
C TRP A 178 -10.29 7.61 9.63
N PHE A 179 -10.87 7.90 8.45
CA PHE A 179 -10.10 8.23 7.26
C PHE A 179 -9.16 9.41 7.51
N CYS A 180 -9.65 10.50 8.11
CA CYS A 180 -8.84 11.67 8.44
C CYS A 180 -7.74 11.35 9.46
N HIS A 181 -8.06 10.62 10.54
CA HIS A 181 -7.07 10.22 11.55
C HIS A 181 -5.93 9.37 10.95
N LYS A 182 -6.28 8.41 10.09
CA LYS A 182 -5.30 7.61 9.34
C LYS A 182 -4.36 8.51 8.53
N HIS A 183 -4.89 9.51 7.83
CA HIS A 183 -4.09 10.44 7.03
C HIS A 183 -3.22 11.39 7.87
N VAL A 184 -3.63 11.75 9.08
CA VAL A 184 -2.77 12.50 10.01
C VAL A 184 -1.51 11.69 10.35
N ASN A 185 -1.67 10.39 10.63
CA ASN A 185 -0.54 9.51 10.95
C ASN A 185 0.38 9.28 9.74
N TYR A 186 -0.18 9.20 8.53
CA TYR A 186 0.62 9.09 7.30
C TYR A 186 1.35 10.37 6.95
N ALA A 187 0.79 11.54 7.29
CA ALA A 187 1.35 12.81 6.88
C ALA A 187 2.76 13.04 7.43
N ILE A 188 3.04 12.59 8.65
CA ILE A 188 4.41 12.70 9.21
C ILE A 188 5.39 11.76 8.52
N ARG A 189 4.99 10.52 8.22
CA ARG A 189 5.85 9.55 7.50
C ARG A 189 6.19 10.06 6.11
N GLU A 190 5.20 10.62 5.41
CA GLU A 190 5.43 11.20 4.09
C GLU A 190 6.28 12.48 4.15
N ALA A 191 6.11 13.30 5.18
CA ALA A 191 6.96 14.48 5.39
C ALA A 191 8.42 14.08 5.59
N VAL A 192 8.67 13.01 6.36
CA VAL A 192 10.00 12.43 6.57
C VAL A 192 10.59 11.92 5.26
N ASP A 193 9.83 11.15 4.49
CA ASP A 193 10.22 10.66 3.16
C ASP A 193 10.63 11.81 2.21
N LEU A 194 9.85 12.91 2.20
CA LEU A 194 10.13 14.05 1.32
C LEU A 194 11.35 14.86 1.80
N LEU A 195 11.53 14.99 3.11
CA LEU A 195 12.73 15.58 3.70
C LEU A 195 13.97 14.73 3.43
N ASP A 196 13.86 13.41 3.49
CA ASP A 196 14.94 12.49 3.15
C ASP A 196 15.33 12.59 1.68
N ILE A 197 14.35 12.70 0.77
CA ILE A 197 14.62 12.96 -0.65
C ILE A 197 15.35 14.30 -0.88
N GLU A 198 15.02 15.33 -0.10
CA GLU A 198 15.59 16.67 -0.25
C GLU A 198 16.98 16.81 0.39
N LEU A 199 17.15 16.23 1.58
CA LEU A 199 18.30 16.48 2.45
C LEU A 199 19.16 15.23 2.65
N ASP A 200 18.77 14.06 2.15
CA ASP A 200 19.45 12.78 2.36
C ASP A 200 19.73 12.55 3.86
N LEU A 201 18.64 12.38 4.62
CA LEU A 201 18.67 12.21 6.07
C LEU A 201 19.13 10.81 6.45
N THR A 202 18.87 9.81 5.63
CA THR A 202 19.27 8.41 5.86
C THR A 202 20.65 8.08 5.27
N GLY A 203 21.20 8.94 4.41
CA GLY A 203 22.40 8.63 3.62
C GLY A 203 22.13 7.62 2.50
N ALA A 204 20.85 7.28 2.25
CA ALA A 204 20.48 6.28 1.27
C ALA A 204 20.79 6.72 -0.17
N ALA A 205 20.93 8.03 -0.43
CA ALA A 205 21.28 8.54 -1.75
C ALA A 205 22.64 8.04 -2.25
N GLU A 206 23.62 7.84 -1.36
CA GLU A 206 24.94 7.30 -1.72
C GLU A 206 24.92 5.78 -1.96
N THR A 207 24.05 5.03 -1.26
CA THR A 207 23.96 3.57 -1.37
C THR A 207 23.18 3.05 -2.60
N ASP A 208 22.48 3.93 -3.31
CA ASP A 208 21.46 3.56 -4.28
C ASP A 208 21.93 3.55 -5.75
N GLU A 209 23.17 3.97 -6.06
CA GLU A 209 23.73 3.90 -7.42
C GLU A 209 23.82 2.45 -7.95
N ASN A 210 23.82 1.46 -7.04
CA ASN A 210 23.99 0.04 -7.37
C ASN A 210 22.68 -0.80 -7.42
N LYS A 211 21.50 -0.22 -7.21
CA LYS A 211 20.25 -1.01 -7.27
C LYS A 211 19.72 -1.11 -8.71
N GLN A 212 19.49 -2.33 -9.18
CA GLN A 212 18.75 -2.60 -10.43
C GLN A 212 17.27 -2.22 -10.27
N ILE A 213 16.97 -0.92 -10.35
CA ILE A 213 15.60 -0.41 -10.23
C ILE A 213 14.91 -0.52 -11.60
N SER A 214 13.72 -1.12 -11.64
CA SER A 214 12.90 -1.21 -12.86
C SER A 214 12.55 0.18 -13.42
N THR A 215 12.35 0.28 -14.75
CA THR A 215 12.05 1.55 -15.44
C THR A 215 10.82 2.26 -14.87
N GLN A 216 9.79 1.52 -14.47
CA GLN A 216 8.59 2.09 -13.85
C GLN A 216 8.87 2.66 -12.45
N ALA A 217 9.66 1.96 -11.64
CA ALA A 217 10.06 2.43 -10.32
C ALA A 217 10.94 3.69 -10.42
N LYS A 218 11.86 3.75 -11.40
CA LYS A 218 12.63 4.97 -11.70
C LYS A 218 11.72 6.15 -12.07
N ALA A 219 10.74 5.96 -12.95
CA ALA A 219 9.81 7.01 -13.35
C ALA A 219 8.95 7.53 -12.18
N LYS A 220 8.42 6.64 -11.33
CA LYS A 220 7.71 7.03 -10.10
C LYS A 220 8.61 7.82 -9.15
N ARG A 221 9.86 7.37 -8.94
CA ARG A 221 10.84 8.05 -8.09
C ARG A 221 11.15 9.45 -8.60
N MET A 222 11.40 9.60 -9.91
CA MET A 222 11.67 10.90 -10.53
C MET A 222 10.50 11.89 -10.36
N LYS A 223 9.26 11.41 -10.51
CA LYS A 223 8.07 12.25 -10.22
C LYS A 223 8.02 12.68 -8.76
N LYS A 224 8.32 11.80 -7.81
CA LYS A 224 8.38 12.15 -6.37
C LYS A 224 9.47 13.20 -6.10
N HIS A 225 10.64 13.08 -6.73
CA HIS A 225 11.73 14.08 -6.61
C HIS A 225 11.34 15.44 -7.22
N GLN A 226 10.70 15.45 -8.38
CA GLN A 226 10.21 16.68 -8.99
C GLN A 226 9.15 17.35 -8.12
N TYR A 227 8.23 16.57 -7.52
CA TYR A 227 7.23 17.07 -6.59
C TYR A 227 7.86 17.65 -5.31
N ALA A 228 8.87 16.97 -4.76
CA ALA A 228 9.58 17.40 -3.56
C ALA A 228 10.23 18.79 -3.72
N LYS A 229 10.72 19.11 -4.93
CA LYS A 229 11.37 20.39 -5.25
C LYS A 229 10.40 21.56 -5.50
N GLN A 230 9.10 21.30 -5.62
CA GLN A 230 8.12 22.38 -5.85
C GLN A 230 7.86 23.16 -4.56
N PRO A 231 7.47 24.45 -4.66
CA PRO A 231 7.13 25.26 -3.49
C PRO A 231 6.05 24.58 -2.63
N LEU A 232 6.26 24.60 -1.31
CA LEU A 232 5.30 24.10 -0.34
C LEU A 232 3.95 24.77 -0.53
N PHE A 233 2.88 24.02 -0.29
CA PHE A 233 1.47 24.41 -0.42
C PHE A 233 1.00 24.66 -1.86
N TRP A 234 1.85 25.20 -2.74
CA TRP A 234 1.51 25.34 -4.16
C TRP A 234 1.39 23.97 -4.82
N ARG A 235 2.31 23.05 -4.53
CA ARG A 235 2.32 21.69 -5.10
C ARG A 235 1.09 20.87 -4.74
N SER A 236 0.56 21.02 -3.51
CA SER A 236 -0.65 20.33 -3.08
C SER A 236 -1.88 20.87 -3.82
N PHE A 237 -1.99 22.20 -3.96
CA PHE A 237 -3.06 22.84 -4.72
C PHE A 237 -3.01 22.49 -6.22
N ALA A 238 -1.84 22.56 -6.84
CA ALA A 238 -1.66 22.19 -8.24
C ALA A 238 -2.02 20.72 -8.49
N TYR A 239 -1.63 19.82 -7.56
CA TYR A 239 -1.99 18.40 -7.62
C TYR A 239 -3.50 18.16 -7.52
N PHE A 240 -4.19 18.92 -6.66
CA PHE A 240 -5.65 18.91 -6.59
C PHE A 240 -6.28 19.34 -7.92
N CYS A 241 -5.87 20.49 -8.47
CA CYS A 241 -6.40 20.99 -9.75
C CYS A 241 -6.18 19.99 -10.89
N TYR A 242 -4.99 19.40 -10.95
CA TYR A 242 -4.68 18.34 -11.91
C TYR A 242 -5.61 17.14 -11.77
N ARG A 243 -5.82 16.62 -10.55
CA ARG A 243 -6.67 15.44 -10.36
C ARG A 243 -8.14 15.73 -10.53
N TYR A 244 -8.59 16.88 -10.06
CA TYR A 244 -10.00 17.23 -10.05
C TYR A 244 -10.50 17.61 -11.44
N PHE A 245 -9.79 18.49 -12.13
CA PHE A 245 -10.19 18.98 -13.45
C PHE A 245 -9.58 18.15 -14.59
N LEU A 246 -8.25 18.00 -14.64
CA LEU A 246 -7.59 17.38 -15.80
C LEU A 246 -7.76 15.85 -15.85
N LYS A 247 -7.72 15.19 -14.69
CA LYS A 247 -8.03 13.76 -14.58
C LYS A 247 -9.53 13.47 -14.41
N GLY A 248 -10.37 14.50 -14.42
CA GLY A 248 -11.83 14.38 -14.46
C GLY A 248 -12.51 13.87 -13.20
N ALA A 249 -11.88 13.94 -12.01
CA ALA A 249 -12.55 13.50 -10.78
C ALA A 249 -13.82 14.33 -10.45
N CYS A 250 -13.96 15.54 -11.00
CA CYS A 250 -15.19 16.32 -10.93
C CYS A 250 -16.41 15.58 -11.53
N LEU A 251 -16.19 14.69 -12.51
CA LEU A 251 -17.24 13.87 -13.12
C LEU A 251 -17.69 12.71 -12.22
N ASP A 252 -16.98 12.46 -11.11
CA ASP A 252 -17.39 11.50 -10.08
C ASP A 252 -18.27 12.18 -9.01
N GLY A 253 -18.73 13.42 -9.24
CA GLY A 253 -19.72 14.13 -8.45
C GLY A 253 -19.23 14.51 -7.04
N LYS A 254 -20.16 14.59 -6.08
CA LYS A 254 -19.87 15.02 -4.70
C LYS A 254 -18.79 14.15 -4.03
N VAL A 255 -18.87 12.83 -4.19
CA VAL A 255 -17.88 11.91 -3.62
C VAL A 255 -16.51 12.08 -4.29
N GLY A 256 -16.46 12.31 -5.61
CA GLY A 256 -15.23 12.62 -6.33
C GLY A 256 -14.55 13.89 -5.82
N PHE A 257 -15.34 14.92 -5.50
CA PHE A 257 -14.84 16.13 -4.84
C PHE A 257 -14.29 15.82 -3.44
N ILE A 258 -15.06 15.15 -2.57
CA ILE A 258 -14.63 14.83 -1.19
C ILE A 258 -13.32 14.04 -1.20
N TRP A 259 -13.24 12.98 -2.03
CA TRP A 259 -12.02 12.18 -2.17
C TRP A 259 -10.83 13.03 -2.62
N THR A 260 -11.01 13.79 -3.72
CA THR A 260 -9.90 14.55 -4.30
C THR A 260 -9.47 15.70 -3.39
N PHE A 261 -10.40 16.31 -2.66
CA PHE A 261 -10.11 17.32 -1.66
C PHE A 261 -9.35 16.73 -0.47
N LEU A 262 -9.90 15.71 0.20
CA LEU A 262 -9.30 15.15 1.41
C LEU A 262 -7.94 14.51 1.09
N GLN A 263 -7.87 13.66 0.07
CA GLN A 263 -6.67 12.89 -0.24
C GLN A 263 -5.69 13.66 -1.15
N GLY A 264 -6.21 14.49 -2.06
CA GLY A 264 -5.38 15.21 -3.03
C GLY A 264 -4.93 16.61 -2.60
N TRP A 265 -5.70 17.29 -1.74
CA TRP A 265 -5.36 18.64 -1.30
C TRP A 265 -5.07 18.72 0.19
N TRP A 266 -6.05 18.45 1.05
CA TRP A 266 -5.95 18.61 2.50
C TRP A 266 -4.81 17.77 3.07
N TYR A 267 -4.77 16.47 2.76
CA TYR A 267 -3.70 15.58 3.20
C TYR A 267 -2.32 16.05 2.71
N ARG A 268 -2.19 16.42 1.43
CA ARG A 268 -0.93 16.91 0.86
C ARG A 268 -0.47 18.23 1.50
N THR A 269 -1.41 19.12 1.81
CA THR A 269 -1.15 20.36 2.55
C THR A 269 -0.72 20.07 3.98
N LEU A 270 -1.29 19.05 4.63
CA LEU A 270 -0.87 18.62 5.97
C LEU A 270 0.57 18.11 5.96
N VAL A 271 0.97 17.34 4.95
CA VAL A 271 2.38 16.93 4.73
C VAL A 271 3.27 18.16 4.62
N ASP A 272 2.90 19.12 3.77
CA ASP A 272 3.67 20.37 3.58
C ASP A 272 3.77 21.20 4.87
N ALA A 273 2.70 21.25 5.65
CA ALA A 273 2.68 21.94 6.93
C ALA A 273 3.62 21.27 7.95
N LYS A 274 3.70 19.94 7.95
CA LYS A 274 4.66 19.19 8.79
C LYS A 274 6.11 19.45 8.38
N ILE A 275 6.40 19.46 7.08
CA ILE A 275 7.73 19.84 6.58
C ILE A 275 8.09 21.26 7.00
N TYR A 276 7.15 22.20 6.85
CA TYR A 276 7.34 23.59 7.27
C TYR A 276 7.59 23.71 8.77
N GLU A 277 6.82 23.01 9.61
CA GLU A 277 6.99 22.98 11.07
C GLU A 277 8.38 22.48 11.46
N ILE A 278 8.83 21.35 10.89
CA ILE A 278 10.15 20.77 11.14
C ILE A 278 11.26 21.73 10.70
N LYS A 279 11.18 22.29 9.48
CA LYS A 279 12.18 23.24 8.98
C LYS A 279 12.20 24.54 9.77
N LYS A 280 11.05 24.99 10.30
CA LYS A 280 10.98 26.15 11.18
C LYS A 280 11.69 25.92 12.51
N ALA A 281 11.61 24.70 13.06
CA ALA A 281 12.28 24.34 14.31
C ALA A 281 13.79 24.06 14.13
N CYS A 282 14.16 23.38 13.05
CA CYS A 282 15.51 22.81 12.88
C CYS A 282 16.36 23.49 11.80
N GLY A 283 15.76 24.31 10.93
CA GLY A 283 16.38 24.72 9.67
C GLY A 283 16.52 23.52 8.72
N ASN A 284 17.62 23.48 7.97
CA ASN A 284 18.01 22.35 7.11
C ASN A 284 19.14 21.49 7.74
N ASP A 285 19.34 21.60 9.06
CA ASP A 285 20.34 20.84 9.79
C ASP A 285 19.89 19.39 9.98
N LYS A 286 20.61 18.44 9.36
CA LYS A 286 20.25 17.02 9.35
C LYS A 286 20.16 16.42 10.76
N GLU A 287 21.12 16.74 11.63
CA GLU A 287 21.16 16.17 12.99
C GLU A 287 20.03 16.71 13.85
N LYS A 288 19.73 18.01 13.75
CA LYS A 288 18.59 18.60 14.45
C LYS A 288 17.26 18.01 13.98
N ILE A 289 17.11 17.78 12.68
CA ILE A 289 15.91 17.15 12.12
C ILE A 289 15.77 15.71 12.65
N ARG A 290 16.83 14.90 12.61
CA ARG A 290 16.80 13.53 13.16
C ARG A 290 16.43 13.53 14.65
N GLY A 291 17.01 14.44 15.44
CA GLY A 291 16.68 14.61 16.86
C GLY A 291 15.20 14.97 17.06
N TYR A 292 14.70 15.95 16.32
CA TYR A 292 13.30 16.38 16.40
C TYR A 292 12.31 15.27 16.03
N LEU A 293 12.60 14.50 14.98
CA LEU A 293 11.78 13.35 14.57
C LEU A 293 11.73 12.26 15.65
N LYS A 294 12.85 12.00 16.32
CA LYS A 294 12.92 11.03 17.42
C LYS A 294 12.15 11.52 18.65
N GLU A 295 12.33 12.78 19.05
CA GLU A 295 11.75 13.33 20.28
C GLU A 295 10.25 13.63 20.16
N VAL A 296 9.84 14.25 19.05
CA VAL A 296 8.47 14.74 18.87
C VAL A 296 7.56 13.69 18.23
N TYR A 297 8.11 12.89 17.32
CA TYR A 297 7.33 11.96 16.49
C TYR A 297 7.64 10.49 16.75
N ASN A 298 8.62 10.18 17.62
CA ASN A 298 9.09 8.82 17.88
C ASN A 298 9.49 8.06 16.59
N ILE A 299 10.08 8.78 15.62
CA ILE A 299 10.59 8.24 14.37
C ILE A 299 12.12 8.23 14.44
N GLN A 300 12.71 7.04 14.31
CA GLN A 300 14.16 6.86 14.19
C GLN A 300 14.51 6.64 12.73
N LEU A 301 15.44 7.45 12.23
CA LEU A 301 16.01 7.39 10.87
C LEU A 301 17.41 6.78 10.92
#